data_AF-A0A511NIL2-F1
#
_entry.id   AF-A0A511NIL2-F1
#
_cell.length_a   1.000
_cell.length_b   1.000
_cell.length_c   1.000
_cell.angle_alpha   90.00
_cell.angle_beta   90.00
_cell.angle_gamma   90.00
#
_symmetry.space_group_name_H-M   'P 1'
#
loop_
_entity.id
_entity.type
_entity.pdbx_description
1 polymer ?
#
loop_
_entity_poly.entity_id
_entity_poly.type
_entity_poly.pdbx_seq_one_letter_code
_entity_poly.pdbx_strand_id
1 'polypeptide(L)'
;MSRPAGFTSVLATMNGDAQFMADNSLKNTSVIVQEIKTYHRGSKKKPLYVVMVLGEINGRAFGANKYLSVMDTELAIESGEILLKNRKMTREEAIEKLKEAKELMEIDMMSKDEFEELKKELAPIITNKKED
;
A
#
# COMPACT_ATOMS: atom_id res chain seq x y z
N MET A 1 -19.72 -5.15 13.36
CA MET A 1 -19.67 -6.63 13.39
C MET A 1 -18.74 -7.07 12.27
N SER A 2 -17.48 -7.35 12.60
CA SER A 2 -16.46 -7.76 11.62
C SER A 2 -16.84 -9.10 10.98
N ARG A 3 -16.71 -9.20 9.65
CA ARG A 3 -16.91 -10.47 8.92
C ARG A 3 -16.04 -11.57 9.57
N PRO A 4 -16.61 -12.74 9.86
CA PRO A 4 -15.90 -13.82 10.54
C PRO A 4 -14.72 -14.28 9.69
N ALA A 5 -13.63 -14.67 10.35
CA ALA A 5 -12.58 -15.45 9.72
C ALA A 5 -13.20 -16.67 9.03
N GLY A 6 -12.72 -17.03 7.83
CA GLY A 6 -13.27 -18.17 7.08
C GLY A 6 -13.31 -19.42 7.96
N PHE A 7 -14.38 -20.22 7.86
CA PHE A 7 -14.59 -21.41 8.69
C PHE A 7 -13.34 -22.31 8.78
N THR A 8 -12.59 -22.41 7.68
CA THR A 8 -11.31 -23.11 7.56
C THR A 8 -10.18 -22.54 8.44
N SER A 9 -10.05 -21.21 8.56
CA SER A 9 -8.99 -20.62 9.38
C SER A 9 -9.30 -20.72 10.88
N VAL A 10 -10.59 -20.73 11.25
CA VAL A 10 -11.03 -21.01 12.62
C VAL A 10 -10.69 -22.46 12.99
N LEU A 11 -11.04 -23.43 12.13
CA LEU A 11 -10.71 -24.85 12.34
C LEU A 11 -9.21 -25.11 12.45
N ALA A 12 -8.40 -24.53 11.55
CA ALA A 12 -6.94 -24.67 11.60
C ALA A 12 -6.35 -24.13 12.91
N THR A 13 -6.80 -22.95 13.34
CA THR A 13 -6.33 -22.35 14.61
C THR A 13 -6.76 -23.19 15.83
N MET A 14 -7.93 -23.83 15.79
CA MET A 14 -8.41 -24.73 16.85
C MET A 14 -7.64 -26.07 16.89
N ASN A 15 -7.16 -26.54 15.74
CA ASN A 15 -6.34 -27.75 15.65
C ASN A 15 -4.85 -27.52 15.98
N GLY A 16 -4.45 -26.28 16.30
CA GLY A 16 -3.06 -25.92 16.55
C GLY A 16 -2.22 -25.77 15.27
N ASP A 17 -2.85 -25.82 14.10
CA ASP A 17 -2.19 -25.57 12.83
C ASP A 17 -1.88 -24.07 12.67
N ALA A 18 -0.77 -23.77 12.01
CA ALA A 18 -0.41 -22.40 11.70
C ALA A 18 -1.52 -21.71 10.89
N GLN A 19 -1.80 -20.44 11.20
CA GLN A 19 -2.71 -19.63 10.40
C GLN A 19 -2.26 -19.64 8.93
N PHE A 20 -3.21 -19.83 8.01
CA PHE A 20 -2.96 -19.69 6.58
C PHE A 20 -2.51 -18.26 6.26
N MET A 21 -1.21 -18.06 6.12
CA MET A 21 -0.61 -16.79 5.74
C MET A 21 -0.68 -16.59 4.22
N ALA A 22 -0.58 -15.32 3.81
CA ALA A 22 -0.38 -14.98 2.41
C ALA A 22 0.95 -15.58 1.91
N ASP A 23 0.92 -16.20 0.74
CA ASP A 23 2.09 -16.78 0.09
C ASP A 23 2.65 -15.85 -1.00
N ASN A 24 3.93 -16.03 -1.34
CA ASN A 24 4.63 -15.26 -2.37
C ASN A 24 3.98 -15.34 -3.76
N SER A 25 3.13 -16.36 -4.01
CA SER A 25 2.29 -16.43 -5.22
C SER A 25 1.37 -15.22 -5.41
N LEU A 26 1.11 -14.43 -4.37
CA LEU A 26 0.28 -13.23 -4.41
C LEU A 26 1.06 -11.96 -4.79
N LYS A 27 2.37 -12.04 -5.02
CA LYS A 27 3.18 -10.89 -5.42
C LYS A 27 2.68 -10.31 -6.75
N ASN A 28 2.74 -8.98 -6.88
CA ASN A 28 2.31 -8.21 -8.05
C ASN A 28 0.82 -8.40 -8.42
N THR A 29 -0.01 -8.90 -7.49
CA THR A 29 -1.45 -9.00 -7.72
C THR A 29 -2.11 -7.65 -7.43
N SER A 30 -3.06 -7.27 -8.28
CA SER A 30 -3.89 -6.09 -8.03
C SER A 30 -5.13 -6.52 -7.26
N VAL A 31 -5.41 -5.81 -6.16
CA VAL A 31 -6.49 -6.12 -5.23
C VAL A 31 -7.33 -4.87 -4.96
N ILE A 32 -8.54 -5.08 -4.48
CA ILE A 32 -9.42 -4.01 -4.01
C ILE A 32 -9.46 -3.99 -2.49
N VAL A 33 -9.46 -2.80 -1.89
CA VAL A 33 -9.74 -2.66 -0.45
C VAL A 33 -11.25 -2.81 -0.27
N GLN A 34 -11.65 -3.93 0.31
CA GLN A 34 -13.06 -4.24 0.53
C GLN A 34 -13.62 -3.59 1.79
N GLU A 35 -12.79 -3.51 2.83
CA GLU A 35 -13.14 -2.95 4.13
C GLU A 35 -11.88 -2.46 4.83
N ILE A 36 -11.97 -1.34 5.54
CA ILE A 36 -10.94 -0.86 6.47
C ILE A 36 -11.55 -0.92 7.87
N LYS A 37 -10.96 -1.72 8.74
CA LYS A 37 -11.38 -1.87 10.14
C LYS A 37 -10.43 -1.10 11.02
N THR A 38 -10.98 -0.35 11.95
CA THR A 38 -10.19 0.39 12.93
C THR A 38 -10.69 0.12 14.34
N TYR A 39 -9.78 -0.20 15.26
CA TYR A 39 -10.15 -0.48 16.65
C TYR A 39 -8.97 -0.29 17.61
N HIS A 40 -9.25 -0.02 18.88
CA HIS A 40 -8.20 0.01 19.90
C HIS A 40 -7.90 -1.41 20.40
N ARG A 41 -6.64 -1.85 20.35
CA ARG A 41 -6.24 -3.16 20.87
C ARG A 41 -6.11 -3.12 22.40
N GLY A 42 -7.10 -3.68 23.10
CA GLY A 42 -7.13 -3.80 24.56
C GLY A 42 -7.78 -2.62 25.28
N SER A 43 -7.20 -1.42 25.20
CA SER A 43 -7.74 -0.23 25.89
C SER A 43 -7.94 0.94 24.94
N LYS A 44 -9.01 1.73 25.16
CA LYS A 44 -9.35 2.94 24.38
C LYS A 44 -8.29 4.04 24.41
N LYS A 45 -7.33 3.98 25.33
CA LYS A 45 -6.22 4.96 25.42
C LYS A 45 -5.08 4.66 24.45
N LYS A 46 -5.04 3.48 23.83
CA LYS A 46 -3.98 3.11 22.88
C LYS A 46 -4.26 3.68 21.49
N PRO A 47 -3.25 3.80 20.61
CA PRO A 47 -3.47 4.15 19.21
C PRO A 47 -4.49 3.23 18.54
N LEU A 48 -5.14 3.76 17.51
CA LEU A 48 -6.11 3.02 16.73
C LEU A 48 -5.36 2.05 15.82
N TYR A 49 -5.69 0.77 15.91
CA TYR A 49 -5.11 -0.25 15.05
C TYR A 49 -5.92 -0.36 13.77
N VAL A 50 -5.24 -0.37 12.62
CA VAL A 50 -5.85 -0.37 11.29
C VAL A 50 -5.62 -1.71 10.61
N VAL A 51 -6.71 -2.38 10.22
CA VAL A 51 -6.69 -3.64 9.47
C VAL A 51 -7.38 -3.43 8.14
N MET A 52 -6.67 -3.67 7.03
CA MET A 52 -7.28 -3.68 5.70
C MET A 52 -7.72 -5.09 5.33
N VAL A 53 -8.96 -5.20 4.82
CA VAL A 53 -9.47 -6.43 4.23
C VAL A 53 -9.43 -6.27 2.71
N LEU A 54 -8.66 -7.13 2.06
CA LEU A 54 -8.44 -7.15 0.63
C LEU A 54 -9.38 -8.16 -0.04
N GLY A 55 -9.97 -7.75 -1.16
CA GLY A 55 -10.71 -8.59 -2.08
C GLY A 55 -10.00 -8.67 -3.43
N GLU A 56 -10.22 -9.74 -4.19
CA GLU A 56 -9.79 -9.81 -5.58
C GLU A 56 -10.72 -8.96 -6.47
N ILE A 57 -10.19 -8.35 -7.53
CA ILE A 57 -10.90 -7.37 -8.37
C ILE A 57 -12.19 -7.93 -8.98
N ASN A 58 -12.18 -9.20 -9.40
CA ASN A 58 -13.35 -9.88 -9.98
C ASN A 58 -14.20 -10.60 -8.92
N GLY A 59 -13.92 -10.33 -7.64
CA GLY A 59 -14.57 -11.01 -6.53
C GLY A 59 -14.27 -12.50 -6.51
N ARG A 60 -13.13 -12.98 -7.02
CA ARG A 60 -12.70 -14.38 -6.83
C ARG A 60 -12.12 -14.57 -5.42
N ALA A 61 -11.79 -15.81 -5.09
CA ALA A 61 -11.08 -16.13 -3.85
C ALA A 61 -9.56 -16.15 -4.07
N PHE A 62 -8.80 -15.78 -3.05
CA PHE A 62 -7.38 -16.01 -2.91
C PHE A 62 -7.15 -17.45 -2.45
N GLY A 63 -7.09 -18.39 -3.39
CA GLY A 63 -7.05 -19.82 -3.10
C GLY A 63 -8.29 -20.25 -2.32
N ALA A 64 -8.09 -20.79 -1.11
CA ALA A 64 -9.18 -21.23 -0.24
C ALA A 64 -9.90 -20.08 0.51
N ASN A 65 -9.33 -18.87 0.52
CA ASN A 65 -9.85 -17.74 1.29
C ASN A 65 -10.47 -16.68 0.38
N LYS A 66 -11.69 -16.25 0.67
CA LYS A 66 -12.35 -15.21 -0.13
C LYS A 66 -11.69 -13.83 -0.01
N TYR A 67 -11.10 -13.55 1.15
CA TYR A 67 -10.49 -12.27 1.49
C TYR A 67 -9.14 -12.50 2.17
N LEU A 68 -8.26 -11.51 2.05
CA LEU A 68 -7.01 -11.45 2.81
C LEU A 68 -7.10 -10.29 3.81
N SER A 69 -6.52 -10.45 5.00
CA SER A 69 -6.48 -9.39 6.01
C SER A 69 -5.05 -8.97 6.26
N VAL A 70 -4.79 -7.68 6.10
CA VAL A 70 -3.51 -7.04 6.40
C VAL A 70 -3.61 -6.55 7.83
N MET A 71 -2.93 -7.25 8.73
CA MET A 71 -3.04 -6.97 10.15
C MET A 71 -2.34 -5.65 10.50
N ASP A 72 -1.09 -5.48 10.08
CA ASP A 72 -0.34 -4.24 10.30
C ASP A 72 -0.30 -3.41 9.02
N THR A 73 -1.37 -2.64 8.79
CA THR A 73 -1.54 -1.86 7.57
C THR A 73 -0.44 -0.81 7.38
N GLU A 74 -0.03 -0.16 8.47
CA GLU A 74 0.97 0.92 8.43
C GLU A 74 2.32 0.36 8.01
N LEU A 75 2.79 -0.68 8.70
CA LEU A 75 4.06 -1.33 8.36
C LEU A 75 4.03 -1.96 6.96
N ALA A 76 2.91 -2.55 6.52
CA ALA A 76 2.79 -3.13 5.19
C ALA A 76 2.93 -2.07 4.07
N ILE A 77 2.44 -0.84 4.31
CA ILE A 77 2.61 0.28 3.37
C ILE A 77 4.05 0.82 3.42
N GLU A 78 4.62 0.99 4.61
CA GLU A 78 5.98 1.51 4.79
C GLU A 78 7.06 0.58 4.24
N SER A 79 6.88 -0.74 4.42
CA SER A 79 7.78 -1.77 3.91
C SER A 79 7.65 -2.02 2.41
N GLY A 80 6.61 -1.47 1.76
CA GLY A 80 6.32 -1.71 0.35
C GLY A 80 5.69 -3.08 0.06
N GLU A 81 5.23 -3.81 1.07
CA GLU A 81 4.40 -5.01 0.89
C GLU A 81 3.11 -4.67 0.13
N ILE A 82 2.54 -3.49 0.41
CA ILE A 82 1.34 -2.97 -0.25
C ILE A 82 1.64 -1.66 -0.95
N LEU A 83 1.42 -1.65 -2.26
CA LEU A 83 1.54 -0.45 -3.08
C LEU A 83 0.16 0.14 -3.36
N LEU A 84 -0.04 1.38 -2.90
CA LEU A 84 -1.27 2.13 -3.19
C LEU A 84 -1.19 2.70 -4.61
N LYS A 85 -2.14 2.33 -5.48
CA LYS A 85 -2.17 2.78 -6.89
C LYS A 85 -2.17 4.31 -7.04
N ASN A 86 -2.81 5.02 -6.11
CA ASN A 86 -2.96 6.48 -6.13
C ASN A 86 -2.18 7.16 -5.00
N ARG A 87 -1.05 6.57 -4.55
CA ARG A 87 -0.21 7.21 -3.54
C ARG A 87 0.27 8.56 -4.07
N LYS A 88 0.16 9.62 -3.26
CA LYS A 88 0.84 10.88 -3.55
C LYS A 88 2.35 10.65 -3.43
N MET A 89 3.09 11.06 -4.46
CA MET A 89 4.54 11.02 -4.43
C MET A 89 5.06 11.77 -3.21
N THR A 90 6.00 11.17 -2.49
CA THR A 90 6.62 11.84 -1.34
C THR A 90 7.57 12.92 -1.82
N ARG A 91 7.90 13.86 -0.93
CA ARG A 91 8.92 14.88 -1.22
C ARG A 91 10.27 14.27 -1.59
N GLU A 92 10.65 13.19 -0.92
CA GLU A 92 11.92 12.50 -1.16
C GLU A 92 11.93 11.83 -2.54
N GLU A 93 10.87 11.10 -2.88
CA GLU A 93 10.68 10.50 -4.21
C GLU A 93 10.69 11.57 -5.32
N ALA A 94 10.05 12.72 -5.08
CA ALA A 94 10.04 13.83 -6.03
C ALA A 94 11.44 14.46 -6.22
N ILE A 95 12.23 14.59 -5.15
CA ILE A 95 13.61 15.09 -5.25
C ILE A 95 14.50 14.10 -5.98
N GLU A 96 14.34 12.80 -5.72
CA GLU A 96 15.10 11.74 -6.38
C GLU A 96 14.81 11.73 -7.88
N LYS A 97 13.54 11.74 -8.29
CA LYS A 97 13.15 11.86 -9.71
C LYS A 97 13.71 13.09 -10.39
N LEU A 98 13.74 14.24 -9.68
CA LEU A 98 14.29 15.46 -10.23
C LEU A 98 15.82 15.37 -10.41
N LYS A 99 16.53 14.67 -9.53
CA LYS A 99 17.97 14.41 -9.68
C LYS A 99 18.25 13.47 -10.85
N GLU A 100 17.52 12.36 -10.95
CA GLU A 100 17.62 11.43 -12.08
C GLU A 100 17.35 12.15 -13.41
N ALA A 101 16.29 12.96 -13.48
CA ALA A 101 15.98 13.74 -14.66
C ALA A 101 17.09 14.74 -15.02
N LYS A 102 17.75 15.35 -14.02
CA LYS A 102 18.91 16.22 -14.23
C LYS A 102 20.10 15.45 -14.80
N GLU A 103 20.37 14.26 -14.27
CA GLU A 103 21.44 13.38 -14.77
C GLU A 103 21.15 12.95 -16.21
N LEU A 104 19.91 12.55 -16.52
CA LEU A 104 19.46 12.20 -17.88
C LEU A 104 19.60 13.37 -18.86
N MET A 105 19.32 14.60 -18.41
CA MET A 105 19.52 15.80 -19.20
C MET A 105 21.02 16.07 -19.45
N GLU A 106 21.88 15.84 -18.45
CA GLU A 106 23.33 16.02 -18.58
C GLU A 106 23.99 15.02 -19.54
N ILE A 107 23.42 13.82 -19.69
CA ILE A 107 23.88 12.81 -20.64
C ILE A 107 23.14 12.86 -22.00
N ASP A 108 22.42 13.95 -22.28
CA ASP A 108 21.63 14.18 -23.49
C ASP A 108 20.56 13.11 -23.79
N MET A 109 20.10 12.38 -22.75
CA MET A 109 19.02 11.38 -22.83
C MET A 109 17.63 11.98 -22.53
N MET A 110 17.58 13.25 -22.11
CA MET A 110 16.37 14.03 -21.88
C MET A 110 16.60 15.46 -22.39
N SER A 111 15.59 16.05 -23.02
CA SER A 111 15.67 17.44 -23.45
C SER A 111 15.54 18.42 -22.28
N LYS A 112 16.04 19.65 -22.46
CA LYS A 112 15.87 20.73 -21.46
C LYS A 112 14.40 21.07 -21.21
N ASP A 113 13.57 20.97 -22.24
CA ASP A 113 12.15 21.30 -22.15
C ASP A 113 11.41 20.25 -21.30
N GLU A 114 11.67 18.95 -21.53
CA GLU A 114 11.14 17.86 -20.69
C GLU A 114 11.57 17.99 -19.23
N PHE A 115 12.83 18.37 -18.98
CA PHE A 115 13.32 18.59 -17.62
C PHE A 115 12.60 19.76 -16.94
N GLU A 116 12.42 20.90 -17.62
CA GLU A 116 11.74 22.06 -17.03
C GLU A 116 10.23 21.82 -16.83
N GLU A 117 9.58 21.04 -17.69
CA GLU A 117 8.21 20.57 -17.46
C GLU A 117 8.12 19.70 -16.20
N LEU A 118 8.97 18.69 -16.09
CA LEU A 118 9.01 17.78 -14.94
C LEU A 118 9.34 18.52 -13.64
N LYS A 119 10.22 19.52 -13.70
CA LYS A 119 10.52 20.40 -12.57
C LYS A 119 9.32 21.24 -12.13
N LYS A 120 8.49 21.74 -13.06
CA LYS A 120 7.26 22.46 -12.73
C LYS A 120 6.22 21.55 -12.07
N GLU A 121 6.08 20.32 -12.55
CA GLU A 121 5.15 19.34 -11.98
C GLU A 121 5.56 18.91 -10.57
N LEU A 122 6.85 18.72 -10.32
CA LEU A 122 7.37 18.27 -9.02
C LEU A 122 7.57 19.42 -8.02
N ALA A 123 7.72 20.67 -8.48
CA ALA A 123 7.86 21.84 -7.62
C ALA A 123 6.83 21.97 -6.49
N PRO A 124 5.50 21.82 -6.72
CA PRO A 124 4.51 21.91 -5.64
C PRO A 124 4.70 20.81 -4.59
N ILE A 125 5.13 19.61 -5.01
CA ILE A 125 5.38 18.47 -4.12
C ILE A 125 6.63 18.72 -3.26
N ILE A 126 7.68 19.31 -3.85
CA ILE A 126 8.97 19.53 -3.18
C ILE A 126 8.93 20.73 -2.22
N THR A 127 8.26 21.80 -2.62
CA THR A 127 8.23 23.08 -1.88
C THR A 127 7.14 23.13 -0.82
N ASN A 128 6.24 22.14 -0.79
CA ASN A 128 5.12 22.04 0.15
C ASN A 128 4.24 23.31 0.17
N LYS A 129 4.22 24.08 -0.92
CA LYS A 129 3.25 25.15 -1.13
C LYS A 129 1.91 24.49 -1.38
N LYS A 130 1.11 24.36 -0.33
CA LYS A 130 -0.34 24.28 -0.50
C LYS A 130 -0.76 25.60 -1.13
N GLU A 131 -1.23 25.55 -2.37
CA GLU A 131 -2.11 26.61 -2.86
C GLU A 131 -3.40 26.46 -2.04
N ASP A 132 -3.62 27.39 -1.12
CA ASP A 132 -4.88 27.55 -0.38
C ASP A 132 -6.00 28.03 -1.31
#